data_AF-A0A382W2I7-F1
#
_entry.id   AF-A0A382W2I7-F1
#
_cell.length_a   1.000
_cell.length_b   1.000
_cell.length_c   1.000
_cell.angle_alpha   90.00
_cell.angle_beta   90.00
_cell.angle_gamma   90.00
#
_symmetry.space_group_name_H-M   'P 1'
#
loop_
_entity.id
_entity.type
_entity.pdbx_description
1 polymer ?
#
loop_
_entity_poly.entity_id
_entity_poly.type
_entity_poly.pdbx_seq_one_letter_code
_entity_poly.pdbx_strand_id
1 'polypeptide(L)'
;VENGHHEDDWDAIENEYSKIVEIANSIGANVLIVHIPGKGPWNTNHYYPSERLSIWAKSNNVGFVDVLPAMIVESSREDLYYHIDGHANHLGHEVIAQQIYDYLITTADVQ
;
A
#
# COMPACT_ATOMS: atom_id res chain seq x y z
N VAL A 1 -14.05 25.00 -6.44
CA VAL A 1 -14.93 24.42 -5.40
C VAL A 1 -14.07 23.44 -4.62
N GLU A 2 -13.93 23.58 -3.30
CA GLU A 2 -14.81 22.88 -2.35
C GLU A 2 -14.77 21.36 -2.62
N ASN A 3 -14.51 20.48 -1.64
CA ASN A 3 -15.43 20.18 -0.55
C ASN A 3 -14.71 19.27 0.45
N GLY A 4 -14.92 19.47 1.75
CA GLY A 4 -14.34 18.67 2.82
C GLY A 4 -14.92 17.26 2.91
N HIS A 5 -14.60 16.39 1.94
CA HIS A 5 -15.02 14.98 1.90
C HIS A 5 -13.86 13.97 1.99
N HIS A 6 -12.60 14.41 1.86
CA HIS A 6 -11.47 13.47 1.94
C HIS A 6 -11.35 12.81 3.32
N GLU A 7 -11.60 13.55 4.39
CA GLU A 7 -11.47 12.99 5.75
C GLU A 7 -12.57 11.99 6.07
N ASP A 8 -13.83 12.26 5.68
CA ASP A 8 -14.93 11.31 5.84
C ASP A 8 -14.69 10.01 5.03
N ASP A 9 -14.14 10.15 3.81
CA ASP A 9 -13.77 9.01 2.97
C ASP A 9 -12.65 8.18 3.64
N TRP A 10 -11.67 8.85 4.24
CA TRP A 10 -10.61 8.16 4.96
C TRP A 10 -11.08 7.51 6.25
N ASP A 11 -11.95 8.17 7.02
CA ASP A 11 -12.58 7.58 8.18
C ASP A 11 -13.34 6.30 7.78
N ALA A 12 -14.04 6.32 6.64
CA ALA A 12 -14.69 5.14 6.11
C ALA A 12 -13.69 4.03 5.73
N ILE A 13 -12.59 4.35 5.04
CA ILE A 13 -11.53 3.41 4.67
C ILE A 13 -10.90 2.77 5.92
N GLU A 14 -10.51 3.59 6.90
CA GLU A 14 -9.86 3.12 8.14
C GLU A 14 -10.82 2.27 8.99
N ASN A 15 -12.12 2.59 8.98
CA ASN A 15 -13.14 1.76 9.62
C ASN A 15 -13.30 0.40 8.92
N GLU A 16 -13.28 0.34 7.58
CA GLU A 16 -13.31 -0.93 6.85
C GLU A 16 -12.05 -1.77 7.12
N TYR A 17 -10.87 -1.15 7.14
CA TYR A 17 -9.64 -1.86 7.48
C TYR A 17 -9.63 -2.36 8.92
N SER A 18 -10.20 -1.61 9.85
CA SER A 18 -10.36 -2.05 11.24
C SER A 18 -11.24 -3.30 11.34
N LYS A 19 -12.35 -3.37 10.58
CA LYS A 19 -13.20 -4.57 10.52
C LYS A 19 -12.45 -5.78 9.94
N ILE A 20 -11.64 -5.58 8.90
CA ILE A 20 -10.82 -6.65 8.32
C ILE A 20 -9.86 -7.20 9.38
N VAL A 21 -9.20 -6.32 10.14
CA VAL A 21 -8.29 -6.70 11.23
C VAL A 21 -9.02 -7.43 12.34
N GLU A 22 -10.21 -6.96 12.75
CA GLU A 22 -11.03 -7.64 13.76
C GLU A 22 -11.39 -9.07 13.31
N ILE A 23 -11.84 -9.24 12.07
CA ILE A 23 -12.16 -10.55 11.50
C ILE A 23 -10.93 -11.44 11.47
N ALA A 24 -9.79 -10.93 10.98
CA ALA A 24 -8.54 -11.70 10.93
C ALA A 24 -8.09 -12.15 12.32
N ASN A 25 -8.13 -11.25 13.31
CA ASN A 25 -7.81 -11.57 14.70
C ASN A 25 -8.73 -12.64 15.28
N SER A 26 -10.03 -12.63 14.93
CA SER A 26 -10.99 -13.63 15.41
C SER A 26 -10.67 -15.07 14.97
N ILE A 27 -9.88 -15.22 13.89
CA ILE A 27 -9.45 -16.51 13.36
C ILE A 27 -7.94 -16.75 13.53
N GLY A 28 -7.23 -15.89 14.25
CA GLY A 28 -5.79 -16.01 14.49
C GLY A 28 -4.92 -15.72 13.26
N ALA A 29 -5.42 -14.94 12.30
CA ALA A 29 -4.67 -14.53 11.12
C ALA A 29 -4.05 -13.14 11.31
N ASN A 30 -2.85 -12.96 10.74
CA ASN A 30 -2.19 -11.64 10.67
C ASN A 30 -2.61 -10.91 9.39
N VAL A 31 -2.68 -9.58 9.46
CA VAL A 31 -2.98 -8.71 8.30
C VAL A 31 -1.73 -7.95 7.89
N LEU A 32 -1.49 -7.93 6.58
CA LEU A 32 -0.49 -7.11 5.91
C LEU A 32 -1.21 -6.24 4.87
N ILE A 33 -1.07 -4.92 5.00
CA ILE A 33 -1.56 -3.95 4.01
C ILE A 33 -0.42 -3.62 3.05
N VAL A 34 -0.72 -3.66 1.75
CA VAL A 34 0.21 -3.29 0.69
C VAL A 34 -0.35 -2.10 -0.07
N HIS A 35 0.33 -0.96 -0.01
CA HIS A 35 -0.03 0.22 -0.79
C HIS A 35 0.59 0.14 -2.19
N ILE A 36 -0.24 0.00 -3.22
CA ILE A 36 0.16 -0.02 -4.63
C ILE A 36 -0.26 1.32 -5.26
N PRO A 37 0.69 2.17 -5.69
CA PRO A 37 0.35 3.46 -6.28
C PRO A 37 -0.17 3.32 -7.71
N GLY A 38 -1.07 4.21 -8.11
CA GLY A 38 -1.42 4.41 -9.51
C GLY A 38 -0.22 4.88 -10.34
N LYS A 39 -0.30 4.73 -11.67
CA LYS A 39 0.75 5.19 -12.60
C LYS A 39 0.99 6.70 -12.44
N GLY A 40 2.27 7.10 -12.51
CA GLY A 40 2.67 8.50 -12.53
C GLY A 40 2.11 9.32 -13.70
N PRO A 41 2.40 10.63 -13.76
CA PRO A 41 3.58 11.27 -13.19
C PRO A 41 3.57 11.42 -11.67
N TRP A 42 4.69 11.04 -11.04
CA TRP A 42 4.87 11.08 -9.58
C TRP A 42 4.82 12.50 -9.04
N ASN A 43 4.04 12.71 -7.99
CA ASN A 43 3.94 13.98 -7.29
C ASN A 43 3.62 13.74 -5.80
N THR A 44 3.59 14.81 -5.00
CA THR A 44 3.32 14.75 -3.55
C THR A 44 2.01 14.04 -3.20
N ASN A 45 1.00 14.10 -4.07
CA ASN A 45 -0.29 13.45 -3.80
C ASN A 45 -0.21 11.92 -3.86
N HIS A 46 0.83 11.34 -4.46
CA HIS A 46 1.03 9.89 -4.47
C HIS A 46 1.50 9.37 -3.09
N TYR A 47 2.15 10.22 -2.30
CA TYR A 47 2.68 9.84 -0.99
C TYR A 47 1.63 9.87 0.10
N TYR A 48 0.66 10.81 0.02
CA TYR A 48 -0.33 11.01 1.07
C TYR A 48 -1.11 9.73 1.45
N PRO A 49 -1.63 8.92 0.51
CA PRO A 49 -2.30 7.66 0.86
C PRO A 49 -1.37 6.68 1.60
N SER A 50 -0.13 6.54 1.14
CA SER A 50 0.86 5.68 1.78
C SER A 50 1.19 6.16 3.20
N GLU A 51 1.47 7.45 3.36
CA GLU A 51 1.83 8.04 4.64
C GLU A 51 0.70 7.85 5.66
N ARG A 52 -0.55 8.16 5.27
CA ARG A 52 -1.71 7.98 6.15
C ARG A 52 -1.89 6.52 6.56
N LEU A 53 -1.86 5.59 5.59
CA LEU A 53 -2.01 4.16 5.87
C LEU A 53 -0.85 3.61 6.70
N SER A 54 0.37 4.11 6.55
CA SER A 54 1.52 3.71 7.35
C SER A 54 1.35 4.09 8.83
N ILE A 55 0.81 5.29 9.10
CA ILE A 55 0.53 5.77 10.45
C ILE A 55 -0.59 4.94 11.06
N TRP A 56 -1.68 4.73 10.31
CA TRP A 56 -2.80 3.91 10.75
C TRP A 56 -2.35 2.47 11.07
N ALA A 57 -1.58 1.83 10.19
CA ALA A 57 -1.12 0.46 10.36
C ALA A 57 -0.22 0.32 11.59
N LYS A 58 0.69 1.28 11.81
CA LYS A 58 1.54 1.33 13.00
C LYS A 58 0.72 1.43 14.29
N SER A 59 -0.29 2.30 14.32
CA SER A 59 -1.16 2.48 15.50
C SER A 59 -2.01 1.24 15.82
N ASN A 60 -2.30 0.42 14.82
CA ASN A 60 -3.13 -0.79 14.94
C ASN A 60 -2.33 -2.10 14.97
N ASN A 61 -0.99 -2.03 15.02
CA ASN A 61 -0.09 -3.19 14.95
C ASN A 61 -0.35 -4.10 13.73
N VAL A 62 -0.61 -3.48 12.58
CA VAL A 62 -0.84 -4.13 11.29
C VAL A 62 0.43 -4.03 10.47
N GLY A 63 0.78 -5.09 9.75
CA GLY A 63 1.91 -5.04 8.83
C GLY A 63 1.64 -4.08 7.67
N PHE A 64 2.66 -3.36 7.21
CA PHE A 64 2.52 -2.39 6.12
C PHE A 64 3.71 -2.41 5.17
N VAL A 65 3.42 -2.45 3.87
CA VAL A 65 4.40 -2.33 2.78
C VAL A 65 3.98 -1.18 1.87
N ASP A 66 4.83 -0.17 1.77
CA ASP A 66 4.71 0.86 0.75
C ASP A 66 5.57 0.50 -0.46
N VAL A 67 4.93 0.23 -1.60
CA VAL A 67 5.65 -0.10 -2.83
C VAL A 67 6.04 1.16 -3.62
N LEU A 68 5.52 2.35 -3.27
CA LEU A 68 5.74 3.58 -4.04
C LEU A 68 7.22 3.93 -4.25
N PRO A 69 8.11 3.90 -3.24
CA PRO A 69 9.53 4.19 -3.45
C PRO A 69 10.17 3.27 -4.50
N ALA A 70 9.88 1.96 -4.46
CA ALA A 70 10.41 1.00 -5.41
C ALA A 70 9.84 1.21 -6.82
N MET A 71 8.53 1.46 -6.93
CA MET A 71 7.87 1.75 -8.21
C MET A 71 8.44 3.00 -8.88
N ILE A 72 8.75 4.06 -8.11
CA ILE A 72 9.39 5.28 -8.64
C ILE A 72 10.77 4.97 -9.24
N VAL A 73 11.59 4.21 -8.50
CA VAL A 73 12.95 3.85 -8.94
C VAL A 73 12.89 3.01 -10.20
N GLU A 74 12.09 1.94 -10.22
CA GLU A 74 12.06 1.01 -11.36
C GLU A 74 11.33 1.59 -12.58
N SER A 75 10.36 2.50 -12.39
CA SER A 75 9.73 3.21 -13.52
C SER A 75 10.68 4.18 -14.24
N SER A 76 11.87 4.46 -13.68
CA SER A 76 12.92 5.20 -14.39
C SER A 76 13.68 4.34 -15.40
N ARG A 77 13.48 3.01 -15.37
CA ARG A 77 14.22 2.03 -16.17
C ARG A 77 13.29 1.24 -17.10
N GLU A 78 12.12 0.86 -16.61
CA GLU A 78 11.16 0.00 -17.30
C GLU A 78 9.76 0.62 -17.29
N ASP A 79 8.88 0.25 -18.24
CA ASP A 79 7.45 0.57 -18.11
C ASP A 79 6.79 -0.50 -17.23
N LEU A 80 6.38 -0.10 -16.03
CA LEU A 80 5.78 -0.99 -15.04
C LEU A 80 4.26 -1.08 -15.16
N TYR A 81 3.64 -0.33 -16.07
CA TYR A 81 2.19 -0.18 -16.13
C TYR A 81 1.67 -0.36 -17.55
N TYR A 82 0.50 -0.98 -17.70
CA TYR A 82 -0.19 -0.98 -18.97
C TYR A 82 -0.60 0.43 -19.38
N HIS A 83 -0.39 0.79 -20.64
CA HIS A 83 -0.76 2.10 -21.18
C HIS A 83 -2.27 2.36 -21.20
N ILE A 84 -3.09 1.30 -21.23
CA ILE A 84 -4.53 1.41 -21.45
C ILE A 84 -5.28 1.91 -20.21
N ASP A 85 -4.88 1.48 -19.02
CA ASP A 85 -5.66 1.66 -17.79
C ASP A 85 -4.83 1.96 -16.55
N GLY A 86 -3.49 1.98 -16.65
CA GLY A 86 -2.61 2.30 -15.53
C GLY A 86 -2.52 1.21 -14.46
N HIS A 87 -2.96 -0.02 -14.75
CA HIS A 87 -2.66 -1.18 -13.91
C HIS A 87 -1.19 -1.59 -14.06
N ALA A 88 -0.61 -2.15 -12.99
CA ALA A 88 0.70 -2.76 -13.06
C ALA A 88 0.71 -3.89 -14.11
N ASN A 89 1.76 -3.93 -14.94
CA ASN A 89 2.02 -5.06 -15.82
C ASN A 89 2.88 -6.13 -15.09
N HIS A 90 3.37 -7.13 -15.81
CA HIS A 90 4.18 -8.19 -15.19
C HIS A 90 5.45 -7.67 -14.48
N LEU A 91 6.13 -6.66 -15.04
CA LEU A 91 7.31 -6.04 -14.40
C LEU A 91 6.91 -5.25 -13.16
N GLY A 92 5.79 -4.51 -13.21
CA GLY A 92 5.26 -3.84 -12.02
C GLY A 92 4.87 -4.80 -10.91
N HIS A 93 4.24 -5.92 -11.26
CA HIS A 93 3.92 -7.00 -10.31
C HIS A 93 5.17 -7.67 -9.73
N GLU A 94 6.26 -7.78 -10.49
CA GLU A 94 7.54 -8.29 -9.98
C GLU A 94 8.12 -7.39 -8.89
N VAL A 95 8.10 -6.06 -9.09
CA VAL A 95 8.51 -5.08 -8.06
C VAL A 95 7.64 -5.20 -6.81
N ILE A 96 6.31 -5.26 -6.98
CA ILE A 96 5.36 -5.43 -5.86
C ILE A 96 5.65 -6.72 -5.08
N ALA A 97 5.81 -7.84 -5.79
CA ALA A 97 6.08 -9.13 -5.17
C ALA A 97 7.40 -9.13 -4.39
N GLN A 98 8.45 -8.49 -4.92
CA GLN A 98 9.74 -8.38 -4.24
C GLN A 98 9.61 -7.60 -2.93
N GLN A 99 8.90 -6.46 -2.91
CA GLN A 99 8.72 -5.67 -1.68
C GLN A 99 7.93 -6.44 -0.61
N ILE A 100 6.92 -7.22 -1.02
CA ILE A 100 6.18 -8.09 -0.09
C ILE A 100 7.10 -9.19 0.45
N TYR A 101 7.88 -9.85 -0.41
CA TYR A 101 8.82 -10.89 -0.02
C TYR A 101 9.85 -10.35 0.99
N ASP A 102 10.49 -9.23 0.69
CA ASP A 102 11.51 -8.59 1.54
C ASP A 102 10.96 -8.28 2.94
N TYR A 103 9.72 -7.76 3.01
CA TYR A 103 9.03 -7.52 4.27
C TYR A 103 8.83 -8.81 5.07
N LEU A 104 8.32 -9.86 4.43
CA LEU A 104 8.00 -11.13 5.09
C LEU A 104 9.26 -11.84 5.61
N ILE A 105 10.36 -11.84 4.86
CA ILE A 105 11.59 -12.49 5.31
C ILE A 105 12.29 -11.69 6.41
N THR A 106 12.30 -10.36 6.31
CA THR A 106 12.95 -9.50 7.32
C THR A 106 12.19 -9.54 8.65
N THR A 107 10.87 -9.69 8.62
CA THR A 107 10.05 -9.81 9.84
C THR A 107 10.06 -11.21 10.43
N ALA A 108 10.20 -12.26 9.61
CA ALA A 108 10.35 -13.64 10.09
C ALA A 108 11.65 -13.85 10.90
N ASP A 109 12.72 -13.11 10.58
CA ASP A 109 14.00 -13.20 11.30
C ASP A 109 14.02 -12.47 12.66
N VAL A 110 12.93 -11.79 13.05
CA VAL A 110 12.81 -11.02 14.30
C VAL A 110 11.84 -11.66 15.31
N GLN A 111 11.27 -12.84 15.00
CA GLN A 111 10.47 -13.66 15.92
C GLN A 111 11.28 -14.84 16.49
#